data_AF-A0A653WPS1-F1
#
_entry.id   AF-A0A653WPS1-F1
#
_cell.length_a   1.000
_cell.length_b   1.000
_cell.length_c   1.000
_cell.angle_alpha   90.00
_cell.angle_beta   90.00
_cell.angle_gamma   90.00
#
_symmetry.space_group_name_H-M   'P 1'
#
loop_
_entity.id
_entity.type
_entity.pdbx_description
1 polymer ?
#
loop_
_entity_poly.entity_id
_entity_poly.type
_entity_poly.pdbx_seq_one_letter_code
_entity_poly.pdbx_strand_id
1 'polypeptide(L)'
;MYDLNPPYILANNDALQEVNDLLYGAGVSMPGLEMAQDEAELIKFNHFPYMDYCLVRDWIWVDLDVSPEQHAQLSKTQRQPAIIFANTVIYDSSRRFDVGDFVRTSPLYKFEAGFIFATLNCAYLLMGDGVRKRASLETVGRLF
;
A
#
# COMPACT_ATOMS: atom_id res chain seq x y z
N MET A 1 -12.23 -14.43 -43.75
CA MET A 1 -12.54 -13.49 -42.65
C MET A 1 -11.38 -13.59 -41.68
N TYR A 2 -10.50 -12.59 -41.67
CA TYR A 2 -9.42 -12.52 -40.69
C TYR A 2 -9.94 -11.78 -39.47
N ASP A 3 -9.74 -12.36 -38.29
CA ASP A 3 -10.07 -11.75 -37.01
C ASP A 3 -9.24 -10.46 -36.88
N LEU A 4 -9.91 -9.31 -36.89
CA LEU A 4 -9.27 -7.99 -36.96
C LEU A 4 -8.82 -7.46 -35.58
N ASN A 5 -8.84 -8.28 -34.53
CA ASN A 5 -8.31 -7.91 -33.23
C ASN A 5 -7.10 -8.79 -32.85
N PRO A 6 -5.87 -8.27 -32.93
CA PRO A 6 -4.71 -8.96 -32.40
C PRO A 6 -4.89 -9.18 -30.88
N PRO A 7 -4.48 -10.32 -30.32
CA PRO A 7 -4.62 -10.64 -28.89
C PRO A 7 -3.96 -9.61 -27.95
N TYR A 8 -3.05 -8.78 -28.48
CA TYR A 8 -2.40 -7.69 -27.77
C TYR A 8 -3.33 -6.53 -27.38
N ILE A 9 -4.41 -6.26 -28.11
CA ILE A 9 -5.33 -5.16 -27.79
C ILE A 9 -6.23 -5.51 -26.59
N LEU A 10 -6.63 -6.77 -26.46
CA LEU A 10 -7.47 -7.24 -25.36
C LEU A 10 -6.68 -7.33 -24.04
N ALA A 11 -5.46 -7.89 -24.09
CA ALA A 11 -4.62 -8.05 -22.89
C ALA A 11 -4.23 -6.71 -22.23
N ASN A 12 -4.02 -5.65 -23.02
CA ASN A 12 -3.73 -4.31 -22.49
C ASN A 12 -4.94 -3.67 -21.80
N ASN A 13 -6.16 -3.96 -22.27
CA ASN A 13 -7.38 -3.46 -21.64
C ASN A 13 -7.66 -4.18 -20.32
N ASP A 14 -7.43 -5.50 -20.25
CA ASP A 14 -7.61 -6.27 -19.02
C ASP A 14 -6.62 -5.81 -17.94
N ALA A 15 -5.36 -5.61 -18.32
CA ALA A 15 -4.31 -5.09 -17.42
C ALA A 15 -4.63 -3.70 -16.84
N LEU A 16 -5.13 -2.79 -17.68
CA LEU A 16 -5.57 -1.46 -17.26
C LEU A 16 -6.81 -1.53 -16.38
N GLN A 17 -7.75 -2.45 -16.69
CA GLN A 17 -8.95 -2.64 -15.89
C GLN A 17 -8.63 -3.14 -14.49
N GLU A 18 -7.70 -4.11 -14.34
CA GLU A 18 -7.26 -4.59 -13.03
C GLU A 18 -6.64 -3.47 -12.17
N VAL A 19 -5.81 -2.62 -12.77
CA VAL A 19 -5.22 -1.47 -12.06
C VAL A 19 -6.30 -0.45 -11.69
N ASN A 20 -7.24 -0.18 -12.60
CA ASN A 20 -8.37 0.71 -12.35
C ASN A 20 -9.25 0.19 -11.21
N ASP A 21 -9.56 -1.11 -11.20
CA ASP A 21 -10.35 -1.75 -10.14
C ASP A 21 -9.61 -1.74 -8.80
N LEU A 22 -8.28 -1.95 -8.82
CA LEU A 22 -7.45 -1.84 -7.62
C LEU A 22 -7.48 -0.41 -7.05
N LEU A 23 -7.40 0.63 -7.87
CA LEU A 23 -7.37 2.01 -7.39
C LEU A 23 -8.77 2.56 -7.05
N TYR A 24 -9.76 2.30 -7.90
CA TYR A 24 -11.07 2.98 -7.86
C TYR A 24 -12.26 2.03 -7.67
N GLY A 25 -12.06 0.71 -7.81
CA GLY A 25 -13.10 -0.28 -7.55
C GLY A 25 -13.51 -0.36 -6.08
N ALA A 26 -14.54 -1.15 -5.78
CA ALA A 26 -14.98 -1.38 -4.40
C ALA A 26 -13.91 -2.10 -3.57
N GLY A 27 -13.87 -1.83 -2.26
CA GLY A 27 -13.01 -2.51 -1.31
C GLY A 27 -13.72 -2.72 0.02
N VAL A 28 -13.14 -3.53 0.90
CA VAL A 28 -13.67 -3.73 2.26
C VAL A 28 -13.20 -2.57 3.13
N SER A 29 -14.13 -1.87 3.78
CA SER A 29 -13.78 -0.78 4.70
C SER A 29 -12.78 -1.26 5.76
N MET A 30 -11.72 -0.49 5.97
CA MET A 30 -10.71 -0.78 6.98
C MET A 30 -10.48 0.48 7.82
N PRO A 31 -10.68 0.41 9.15
CA PRO A 31 -10.51 1.59 9.99
C PRO A 31 -9.04 2.00 10.03
N GLY A 32 -8.81 3.31 9.98
CA GLY A 32 -7.53 3.91 10.35
C GLY A 32 -7.71 4.73 11.63
N LEU A 33 -6.91 5.77 11.80
CA LEU A 33 -7.06 6.67 12.93
C LEU A 33 -6.85 8.13 12.51
N GLU A 34 -7.86 8.95 12.76
CA GLU A 34 -7.76 10.40 12.61
C GLU A 34 -7.11 10.99 13.87
N MET A 35 -6.06 11.78 13.69
CA MET A 35 -5.34 12.44 14.79
C MET A 35 -4.53 13.65 14.30
N ALA A 36 -4.04 14.45 15.24
CA ALA A 36 -3.10 15.52 14.94
C ALA A 36 -1.68 14.96 14.72
N GLN A 37 -0.84 15.69 13.97
CA GLN A 37 0.50 15.24 13.61
C GLN A 37 1.43 15.06 14.82
N ASP A 38 1.33 15.93 15.82
CA ASP A 38 2.11 15.85 17.07
C ASP A 38 1.76 14.59 17.89
N GLU A 39 0.47 14.23 17.93
CA GLU A 39 0.01 12.97 18.52
C GLU A 39 0.55 11.76 17.74
N ALA A 40 0.54 11.84 16.40
CA ALA A 40 1.05 10.80 15.52
C ALA A 40 2.54 10.51 15.75
N GLU A 41 3.34 11.58 15.93
CA GLU A 41 4.76 11.46 16.26
C GLU A 41 4.97 10.76 17.60
N LEU A 42 4.22 11.14 18.63
CA LEU A 42 4.31 10.55 19.98
C LEU A 42 3.96 9.06 19.96
N ILE A 43 2.85 8.69 19.31
CA ILE A 43 2.43 7.28 19.22
C ILE A 43 3.47 6.49 18.42
N LYS A 44 3.92 7.01 17.27
CA LYS A 44 4.98 6.36 16.49
C LYS A 44 6.23 6.15 17.34
N PHE A 45 6.66 7.14 18.12
CA PHE A 45 7.85 7.04 18.96
C PHE A 45 7.74 5.90 20.00
N ASN A 46 6.54 5.65 20.55
CA ASN A 46 6.33 4.56 21.50
C ASN A 46 6.41 3.16 20.87
N HIS A 47 6.11 3.04 19.57
CA HIS A 47 6.10 1.76 18.86
C HIS A 47 7.41 1.52 18.07
N PHE A 48 7.92 2.56 17.41
CA PHE A 48 9.08 2.53 16.51
C PHE A 48 9.98 3.78 16.70
N PRO A 49 10.68 3.90 17.85
CA PRO A 49 11.38 5.13 18.25
C PRO A 49 12.44 5.62 17.26
N TYR A 50 13.11 4.69 16.56
CA TYR A 50 14.22 4.98 15.65
C TYR A 50 13.84 4.91 14.17
N MET A 51 12.55 4.73 13.85
CA MET A 51 12.08 4.59 12.48
C MET A 51 11.55 5.92 11.95
N ASP A 52 11.85 6.21 10.69
CA ASP A 52 11.19 7.29 9.95
C ASP A 52 9.69 7.01 9.83
N TYR A 53 8.89 8.06 9.70
CA TYR A 53 7.45 7.91 9.58
C TYR A 53 6.85 8.81 8.52
N CYS A 54 5.75 8.31 7.95
CA CYS A 54 4.98 9.01 6.94
C CYS A 54 3.50 8.93 7.33
N LEU A 55 2.84 10.09 7.37
CA LEU A 55 1.40 10.19 7.56
C LEU A 55 0.75 10.14 6.18
N VAL A 56 -0.16 9.19 5.98
CA VAL A 56 -0.83 9.00 4.69
C VAL A 56 -2.33 8.88 4.88
N ARG A 57 -3.09 9.37 3.91
CA ARG A 57 -4.56 9.31 3.87
C ARG A 57 -5.03 8.76 2.53
N ASP A 58 -6.33 8.48 2.46
CA ASP A 58 -6.98 7.95 1.26
C ASP A 58 -6.23 6.69 0.78
N TRP A 59 -6.01 5.79 1.74
CA TRP A 59 -5.12 4.65 1.62
C TRP A 59 -5.88 3.36 1.31
N ILE A 60 -5.20 2.48 0.58
CA ILE A 60 -5.64 1.17 0.15
C ILE A 60 -4.65 0.16 0.72
N TRP A 61 -5.13 -0.70 1.61
CA TRP A 61 -4.43 -1.93 1.98
C TRP A 61 -4.58 -2.93 0.85
N VAL A 62 -3.47 -3.37 0.26
CA VAL A 62 -3.47 -4.37 -0.79
C VAL A 62 -2.86 -5.65 -0.27
N ASP A 63 -3.69 -6.68 -0.10
CA ASP A 63 -3.22 -8.05 0.07
C ASP A 63 -2.69 -8.56 -1.28
N LEU A 64 -1.45 -9.05 -1.28
CA LEU A 64 -0.80 -9.56 -2.48
C LEU A 64 -1.14 -11.05 -2.66
N ASP A 65 -1.65 -11.39 -3.83
CA ASP A 65 -1.87 -12.78 -4.21
C ASP A 65 -0.51 -13.41 -4.55
N VAL A 66 0.02 -14.18 -3.59
CA VAL A 66 1.34 -14.81 -3.67
C VAL A 66 1.25 -16.32 -3.54
N SER A 67 2.12 -17.04 -4.25
CA SER A 67 2.29 -18.48 -4.08
C SER A 67 2.92 -18.82 -2.71
N PRO A 68 2.82 -20.07 -2.22
CA PRO A 68 3.50 -20.50 -1.00
C PRO A 68 5.03 -20.25 -1.04
N GLU A 69 5.66 -20.44 -2.21
CA GLU A 69 7.08 -20.20 -2.41
C GLU A 69 7.40 -18.71 -2.28
N GLN A 70 6.60 -17.83 -2.91
CA GLN A 70 6.76 -16.38 -2.81
C GLN A 70 6.54 -15.89 -1.38
N HIS A 71 5.52 -16.41 -0.68
CA HIS A 71 5.28 -16.15 0.73
C HIS A 71 6.50 -16.55 1.59
N ALA A 72 7.08 -17.72 1.33
CA ALA A 72 8.27 -18.18 2.04
C ALA A 72 9.49 -17.27 1.78
N GLN A 73 9.66 -16.75 0.56
CA GLN A 73 10.74 -15.78 0.28
C GLN A 73 10.53 -14.45 1.02
N LEU A 74 9.31 -13.92 1.06
CA LEU A 74 8.99 -12.73 1.86
C LEU A 74 9.31 -12.96 3.33
N SER A 75 8.86 -14.10 3.87
CA SER A 75 9.06 -14.47 5.28
C SER A 75 10.54 -14.57 5.67
N LYS A 76 11.43 -15.06 4.79
CA LYS A 76 12.89 -15.06 5.02
C LYS A 76 13.47 -13.66 5.24
N THR A 77 12.82 -12.65 4.68
CA THR A 77 13.19 -11.24 4.85
C THR A 77 12.30 -10.50 5.84
N GLN A 78 11.57 -11.25 6.69
CA GLN A 78 10.61 -10.73 7.69
C GLN A 78 9.46 -9.93 7.09
N ARG A 79 9.12 -10.17 5.82
CA ARG A 79 8.05 -9.47 5.12
C ARG A 79 6.80 -10.33 4.99
N GLN A 80 5.67 -9.67 4.89
CA GLN A 80 4.34 -10.22 4.69
C GLN A 80 3.76 -9.70 3.36
N PRO A 81 2.88 -10.47 2.69
CA PRO A 81 2.35 -10.12 1.37
C PRO A 81 1.25 -9.07 1.45
N ALA A 82 1.57 -7.89 1.97
CA ALA A 82 0.69 -6.73 1.98
C ALA A 82 1.48 -5.45 1.71
N ILE A 83 0.88 -4.48 1.03
CA ILE A 83 1.42 -3.14 0.83
C ILE A 83 0.33 -2.10 1.08
N ILE A 84 0.75 -0.84 1.23
CA ILE A 84 -0.14 0.31 1.15
C ILE A 84 0.08 1.02 -0.18
N PHE A 85 -1.02 1.35 -0.83
CA PHE A 85 -1.08 2.45 -1.79
C PHE A 85 -1.84 3.60 -1.11
N ALA A 86 -1.25 4.78 -1.02
CA ALA A 86 -1.96 5.95 -0.53
C ALA A 86 -1.95 7.06 -1.57
N ASN A 87 -3.11 7.66 -1.79
CA ASN A 87 -3.26 8.73 -2.77
C ASN A 87 -2.67 10.06 -2.27
N THR A 88 -2.44 10.21 -0.97
CA THR A 88 -1.96 11.48 -0.40
C THR A 88 -1.06 11.26 0.81
N VAL A 89 0.17 11.73 0.69
CA VAL A 89 1.09 11.99 1.79
C VAL A 89 0.70 13.29 2.46
N ILE A 90 0.45 13.23 3.77
CA ILE A 90 0.20 14.41 4.61
C ILE A 90 1.52 14.97 5.14
N TYR A 91 2.45 14.08 5.51
CA TYR A 91 3.75 14.44 6.07
C TYR A 91 4.72 13.27 5.94
N ASP A 92 6.00 13.54 5.63
CA ASP A 92 7.08 12.54 5.64
C ASP A 92 8.29 13.06 6.41
N SER A 93 8.67 12.35 7.48
CA SER A 93 9.73 12.79 8.40
C SER A 93 11.10 12.85 7.73
N SER A 94 11.33 12.02 6.70
CA SER A 94 12.59 11.99 5.95
C SER A 94 12.54 12.72 4.61
N ARG A 95 11.45 13.44 4.31
CA ARG A 95 11.28 14.27 3.10
C ARG A 95 11.59 13.55 1.80
N ARG A 96 11.21 12.28 1.71
CA ARG A 96 11.26 11.47 0.49
C ARG A 96 10.10 11.81 -0.45
N PHE A 97 9.00 12.32 0.12
CA PHE A 97 7.78 12.72 -0.58
C PHE A 97 7.38 14.14 -0.19
N ASP A 98 6.85 14.89 -1.15
CA ASP A 98 6.20 16.17 -0.89
C ASP A 98 4.75 15.95 -0.43
N VAL A 99 4.17 16.96 0.22
CA VAL A 99 2.77 16.92 0.65
C VAL A 99 1.87 16.86 -0.59
N GLY A 100 0.95 15.89 -0.61
CA GLY A 100 0.08 15.64 -1.75
C GLY A 100 0.56 14.53 -2.69
N ASP A 101 1.79 14.05 -2.54
CA ASP A 101 2.29 12.92 -3.33
C ASP A 101 1.52 11.63 -3.03
N PHE A 102 1.52 10.72 -3.99
CA PHE A 102 1.10 9.34 -3.76
C PHE A 102 2.28 8.50 -3.27
N VAL A 103 1.99 7.41 -2.56
CA VAL A 103 3.02 6.44 -2.18
C VAL A 103 2.55 5.01 -2.37
N ARG A 104 3.43 4.18 -2.93
CA ARG A 104 3.35 2.71 -2.88
C ARG A 104 4.46 2.21 -1.97
N THR A 105 4.10 1.51 -0.90
CA THR A 105 5.09 1.01 0.07
C THR A 105 5.79 -0.24 -0.44
N SER A 106 6.91 -0.57 0.21
CA SER A 106 7.44 -1.95 0.17
C SER A 106 6.55 -2.88 1.03
N PRO A 107 6.74 -4.21 0.94
CA PRO A 107 5.94 -5.16 1.70
C PRO A 107 5.99 -4.96 3.21
N LEU A 108 4.86 -5.22 3.86
CA LEU A 108 4.64 -5.14 5.29
C LEU A 108 5.72 -5.91 6.06
N TYR A 109 6.36 -5.24 7.02
CA TYR A 109 7.14 -5.89 8.06
C TYR A 109 6.24 -6.19 9.26
N LYS A 110 5.55 -5.17 9.78
CA LYS A 110 4.73 -5.29 10.99
C LYS A 110 3.53 -4.33 10.93
N PHE A 111 2.38 -4.79 11.42
CA PHE A 111 1.20 -3.95 11.61
C PHE A 111 0.88 -3.85 13.09
N GLU A 112 0.79 -2.63 13.63
CA GLU A 112 0.57 -2.39 15.06
C GLU A 112 -0.49 -1.32 15.31
N ALA A 113 -1.06 -1.36 16.53
CA ALA A 113 -2.04 -0.40 17.03
C ALA A 113 -3.31 -0.22 16.16
N GLY A 114 -3.50 -1.02 15.11
CA GLY A 114 -4.63 -0.95 14.19
C GLY A 114 -4.50 0.10 13.09
N PHE A 115 -3.42 0.88 13.05
CA PHE A 115 -3.21 1.93 12.03
C PHE A 115 -1.73 2.19 11.68
N ILE A 116 -0.78 1.47 12.29
CA ILE A 116 0.65 1.64 11.98
C ILE A 116 1.10 0.52 11.06
N PHE A 117 1.27 0.83 9.77
CA PHE A 117 1.81 -0.06 8.76
C PHE A 117 3.33 0.14 8.66
N ALA A 118 4.11 -0.72 9.30
CA ALA A 118 5.57 -0.64 9.25
C ALA A 118 6.15 -1.49 8.12
N THR A 119 6.96 -0.86 7.29
CA THR A 119 7.96 -1.54 6.44
C THR A 119 9.26 -1.70 7.23
N LEU A 120 10.31 -2.27 6.61
CA LEU A 120 11.59 -2.43 7.31
C LEU A 120 12.23 -1.10 7.73
N ASN A 121 11.97 -0.01 6.99
CA ASN A 121 12.69 1.26 7.17
C ASN A 121 11.76 2.45 7.49
N CYS A 122 10.43 2.28 7.39
CA CYS A 122 9.49 3.38 7.59
C CYS A 122 8.15 2.88 8.12
N ALA A 123 7.58 3.60 9.09
CA ALA A 123 6.24 3.43 9.61
C ALA A 123 5.27 4.38 8.89
N TYR A 124 4.28 3.81 8.19
CA TYR A 124 3.19 4.55 7.57
C TYR A 124 2.01 4.57 8.53
N LEU A 125 1.63 5.75 9.01
CA LEU A 125 0.47 5.93 9.88
C LEU A 125 -0.75 6.22 8.99
N LEU A 126 -1.74 5.34 9.11
CA LEU A 126 -2.93 5.30 8.27
C LEU A 126 -3.98 6.26 8.82
N MET A 127 -4.01 7.47 8.27
CA MET A 127 -4.88 8.57 8.68
C MET A 127 -6.26 8.41 8.06
N GLY A 128 -7.30 8.47 8.90
CA GLY A 128 -8.69 8.23 8.50
C GLY A 128 -8.92 6.80 7.99
N ASP A 129 -10.17 6.50 7.65
CA ASP A 129 -10.55 5.19 7.13
C ASP A 129 -10.00 4.96 5.72
N GLY A 130 -9.65 3.71 5.44
CA GLY A 130 -9.22 3.26 4.13
C GLY A 130 -10.02 2.06 3.65
N VAL A 131 -9.51 1.43 2.60
CA VAL A 131 -10.13 0.23 2.02
C VAL A 131 -9.10 -0.88 1.86
N ARG A 132 -9.55 -2.13 2.02
CA ARG A 132 -8.75 -3.33 1.82
C ARG A 132 -9.18 -4.05 0.55
N LYS A 133 -8.20 -4.39 -0.29
CA LYS A 133 -8.37 -5.05 -1.59
C LYS A 133 -7.32 -6.16 -1.77
N ARG A 134 -7.52 -6.98 -2.79
CA ARG A 134 -6.55 -8.01 -3.24
C ARG A 134 -6.08 -7.67 -4.64
N ALA A 135 -4.81 -7.97 -4.92
CA ALA A 135 -4.26 -7.87 -6.26
C ALA A 135 -3.08 -8.81 -6.45
N SER A 136 -2.83 -9.18 -7.70
CA SER A 136 -1.63 -9.92 -8.08
C SER A 136 -0.38 -9.04 -7.94
N LEU A 137 0.78 -9.69 -7.79
CA LEU A 137 2.08 -8.99 -7.85
C LEU A 137 2.28 -8.27 -9.19
N GLU A 138 1.73 -8.79 -10.28
CA GLU A 138 1.83 -8.17 -11.60
C GLU A 138 1.02 -6.87 -11.67
N THR A 139 -0.23 -6.90 -11.21
CA THR A 139 -1.11 -5.72 -11.13
C THR A 139 -0.46 -4.62 -10.28
N VAL A 140 0.07 -4.98 -9.11
CA VAL A 140 0.78 -4.04 -8.23
C VAL A 140 2.10 -3.56 -8.82
N GLY A 141 2.80 -4.42 -9.57
CA GLY A 141 4.05 -4.08 -10.26
C GLY A 141 3.86 -3.01 -11.34
N ARG A 142 2.64 -2.86 -11.88
CA ARG A 142 2.26 -1.83 -12.86
C ARG A 142 1.92 -0.47 -12.21
N LEU A 143 1.83 -0.40 -10.88
CA LEU A 143 1.70 0.87 -10.15
C LEU A 143 3.08 1.57 -10.11
N PHE A 144 3.29 2.45 -11.10
CA PHE A 144 4.44 3.35 -11.34
C PHE A 144 5.84 2.72 -11.35
#